data_AF-A0A2G1XQ62-F1
#
_entry.id   AF-A0A2G1XQ62-F1
#
_cell.length_a   1.000
_cell.length_b   1.000
_cell.length_c   1.000
_cell.angle_alpha   90.00
_cell.angle_beta   90.00
_cell.angle_gamma   90.00
#
_symmetry.space_group_name_H-M   'P 1'
#
loop_
_entity.id
_entity.type
_entity.pdbx_description
1 polymer ?
#
loop_
_entity_poly.entity_id
_entity_poly.type
_entity_poly.pdbx_seq_one_letter_code
_entity_poly.pdbx_strand_id
1 'polypeptide(L)'
;MLDLDFFRRFLDRATRVIVAAAPRLTDLDAAIGDADHGANLKRGFTSAAATVADEPPATPGALLTAVGVHLTNTVGGASGPLYGTVLRRMGKVLGEDEVVEPETLGRALAAAVASVRRLGDSAPGDKTMVDALQPAADAYAAALAEGDVTAALDAAARAAREGAEATVPLLARRGRASYLGERSIGHQDPGAASSALLVTALYEATDPRLCAVEPEPAEPAVSAEVAEEPPALVGLVLVSHSRDVAESTAALARALVGGGEPAPVAAAGGVPGGGSVRARSWSARPCATWTGGRAWSCCATWAARY
;
A
#
# COMPACT_ATOMS: atom_id res chain seq x y z
N MET A 1 32.72 -5.80 0.20
CA MET A 1 32.32 -7.22 0.24
C MET A 1 30.85 -7.28 0.60
N LEU A 2 30.09 -8.22 0.02
CA LEU A 2 28.69 -8.45 0.39
C LEU A 2 28.63 -9.53 1.49
N ASP A 3 29.22 -9.20 2.64
CA ASP A 3 29.25 -10.04 3.82
C ASP A 3 28.02 -9.82 4.72
N LEU A 4 27.94 -10.55 5.82
CA LEU A 4 26.84 -10.42 6.78
C LEU A 4 26.68 -8.98 7.30
N ASP A 5 27.77 -8.24 7.49
CA ASP A 5 27.71 -6.87 7.99
C ASP A 5 27.12 -5.91 6.94
N PHE A 6 27.38 -6.13 5.65
CA PHE A 6 26.66 -5.43 4.57
C PHE A 6 25.15 -5.68 4.65
N PHE A 7 24.71 -6.92 4.83
CA PHE A 7 23.27 -7.20 4.90
C PHE A 7 22.63 -6.72 6.21
N ARG A 8 23.37 -6.67 7.32
CA ARG A 8 22.92 -6.01 8.56
C ARG A 8 22.76 -4.50 8.37
N ARG A 9 23.73 -3.84 7.73
CA ARG A 9 23.62 -2.41 7.37
C ARG A 9 22.42 -2.15 6.46
N PHE A 10 22.22 -3.01 5.46
CA PHE A 10 21.05 -2.95 4.60
C PHE A 10 19.75 -3.05 5.40
N LEU A 11 19.62 -4.03 6.30
CA LEU A 11 18.40 -4.21 7.09
C LEU A 11 18.13 -3.01 8.01
N ASP A 12 19.15 -2.51 8.70
CA ASP A 12 19.04 -1.30 9.53
C ASP A 12 18.57 -0.10 8.69
N ARG A 13 19.24 0.14 7.55
CA ARG A 13 18.91 1.25 6.67
C ARG A 13 17.50 1.13 6.09
N ALA A 14 17.15 -0.05 5.59
CA ALA A 14 15.81 -0.35 5.09
C ALA A 14 14.74 -0.09 6.14
N THR A 15 14.98 -0.53 7.38
CA THR A 15 14.06 -0.32 8.50
C THR A 15 13.85 1.16 8.79
N ARG A 16 14.94 1.93 8.90
CA ARG A 16 14.87 3.37 9.18
C ARG A 16 14.16 4.14 8.06
N VAL A 17 14.48 3.85 6.80
CA VAL A 17 13.84 4.50 5.63
C VAL A 17 12.35 4.15 5.55
N ILE A 18 11.97 2.89 5.74
CA ILE A 18 10.56 2.48 5.75
C ILE A 18 9.79 3.13 6.90
N VAL A 19 10.39 3.21 8.10
CA VAL A 19 9.77 3.87 9.25
C VAL A 19 9.52 5.35 8.98
N ALA A 20 10.49 6.05 8.39
CA ALA A 20 10.39 7.47 8.05
C ALA A 20 9.39 7.73 6.91
N ALA A 21 9.35 6.85 5.91
CA ALA A 21 8.45 6.95 4.76
C ALA A 21 7.03 6.42 5.03
N ALA A 22 6.78 5.78 6.18
CA ALA A 22 5.51 5.15 6.49
C ALA A 22 4.28 6.08 6.32
N PRO A 23 4.30 7.37 6.75
CA PRO A 23 3.18 8.28 6.52
C PRO A 23 2.89 8.46 5.01
N ARG A 24 3.90 8.80 4.22
CA ARG A 24 3.75 8.95 2.76
C ARG A 24 3.26 7.67 2.08
N LEU A 25 3.79 6.52 2.49
CA LEU A 25 3.36 5.22 1.94
C LEU A 25 1.89 4.91 2.27
N THR A 26 1.44 5.30 3.45
CA THR A 26 0.02 5.24 3.83
C THR A 26 -0.82 6.22 3.00
N ASP A 27 -0.33 7.43 2.73
CA ASP A 27 -1.07 8.41 1.92
C ASP A 27 -1.21 7.95 0.45
N LEU A 28 -0.16 7.37 -0.12
CA LEU A 28 -0.21 6.74 -1.46
C LEU A 28 -1.25 5.62 -1.50
N ASP A 29 -1.26 4.77 -0.48
CA ASP A 29 -2.22 3.68 -0.37
C ASP A 29 -3.65 4.15 -0.02
N ALA A 30 -3.81 5.31 0.63
CA ALA A 30 -5.13 5.89 0.86
C ALA A 30 -5.79 6.36 -0.44
N ALA A 31 -4.98 6.82 -1.41
CA ALA A 31 -5.50 7.27 -2.71
C ALA A 31 -6.06 6.11 -3.55
N ILE A 32 -5.45 4.92 -3.46
CA ILE A 32 -5.77 3.78 -4.34
C ILE A 32 -5.96 2.42 -3.63
N GLY A 33 -6.15 2.41 -2.31
CA GLY A 33 -6.14 1.20 -1.49
C GLY A 33 -6.91 1.37 -0.19
N ASP A 34 -6.43 0.75 0.90
CA ASP A 34 -7.07 0.77 2.22
C ASP A 34 -6.27 1.52 3.30
N ALA A 35 -5.28 2.32 2.89
CA ALA A 35 -4.48 3.19 3.75
C ALA A 35 -3.75 2.44 4.88
N ASP A 36 -3.27 1.23 4.61
CA ASP A 36 -2.60 0.39 5.62
C ASP A 36 -1.14 0.04 5.27
N HIS A 37 -0.72 0.27 4.01
CA HIS A 37 0.57 -0.20 3.51
C HIS A 37 1.76 0.31 4.32
N GLY A 38 1.84 1.62 4.55
CA GLY A 38 2.95 2.23 5.31
C GLY A 38 3.00 1.76 6.77
N ALA A 39 1.83 1.68 7.43
CA ALA A 39 1.72 1.17 8.79
C ALA A 39 2.12 -0.31 8.90
N ASN A 40 1.72 -1.13 7.92
CA ASN A 40 2.04 -2.54 7.84
C ASN A 40 3.54 -2.78 7.63
N LEU A 41 4.17 -2.06 6.71
CA LEU A 41 5.61 -2.17 6.48
C LEU A 41 6.43 -1.68 7.69
N LYS A 42 6.06 -0.55 8.30
CA LYS A 42 6.69 -0.08 9.54
C LYS A 42 6.68 -1.15 10.62
N ARG A 43 5.51 -1.72 10.92
CA ARG A 43 5.36 -2.78 11.93
C ARG A 43 6.21 -4.01 11.59
N GLY A 44 6.20 -4.43 10.33
CA GLY A 44 6.94 -5.58 9.84
C GLY A 44 8.44 -5.43 9.98
N PHE A 45 9.00 -4.37 9.39
CA PHE A 45 10.45 -4.15 9.39
C PHE A 45 10.99 -3.86 10.80
N THR A 46 10.29 -3.06 11.61
CA THR A 46 10.70 -2.81 13.01
C THR A 46 10.72 -4.10 13.82
N SER A 47 9.68 -4.93 13.72
CA SER A 47 9.66 -6.19 14.48
C SER A 47 10.65 -7.22 13.94
N ALA A 48 10.86 -7.32 12.62
CA ALA A 48 11.84 -8.22 12.04
C ALA A 48 13.27 -7.85 12.46
N ALA A 49 13.60 -6.55 12.44
CA ALA A 49 14.90 -6.06 12.90
C ALA A 49 15.16 -6.40 14.37
N ALA A 50 14.14 -6.27 15.24
CA ALA A 50 14.24 -6.66 16.64
C ALA A 50 14.45 -8.18 16.79
N THR A 51 13.72 -9.00 16.05
CA THR A 51 13.85 -10.47 16.10
C THR A 51 15.24 -10.95 15.70
N VAL A 52 15.80 -10.44 14.60
CA VAL A 52 17.16 -10.86 14.17
C VAL A 52 18.28 -10.22 15.00
N ALA A 53 17.98 -9.20 15.80
CA ALA A 53 18.92 -8.69 16.80
C ALA A 53 18.97 -9.57 18.05
N ASP A 54 17.81 -10.13 18.46
CA ASP A 54 17.70 -11.07 19.58
C ASP A 54 18.28 -12.45 19.24
N GLU A 55 18.05 -12.93 18.01
CA GLU A 55 18.62 -14.18 17.49
C GLU A 55 19.43 -13.91 16.20
N PRO A 56 20.71 -13.49 16.32
CA PRO A 56 21.54 -13.12 15.18
C PRO A 56 21.80 -14.29 14.21
N PRO A 57 21.42 -14.16 12.93
CA PRO A 57 21.74 -15.16 11.92
C PRO A 57 23.24 -15.22 11.61
N ALA A 58 23.73 -16.39 11.22
CA ALA A 58 25.16 -16.63 10.96
C ALA A 58 25.61 -16.24 9.54
N THR A 59 24.70 -16.18 8.57
CA THR A 59 25.02 -15.96 7.14
C THR A 59 24.09 -14.91 6.52
N PRO A 60 24.51 -14.22 5.44
CA PRO A 60 23.64 -13.36 4.63
C PRO A 60 22.33 -14.03 4.21
N GLY A 61 22.40 -15.28 3.75
CA GLY A 61 21.22 -16.03 3.30
C GLY A 61 20.27 -16.36 4.44
N ALA A 62 20.80 -16.74 5.60
CA ALA A 62 20.00 -16.96 6.82
C ALA A 62 19.34 -15.67 7.29
N LEU A 63 20.03 -14.53 7.24
CA LEU A 63 19.47 -13.22 7.62
C LEU A 63 18.28 -12.84 6.75
N LEU A 64 18.42 -12.85 5.42
CA LEU A 64 17.30 -12.52 4.52
C LEU A 64 16.14 -13.52 4.65
N THR A 65 16.44 -14.80 4.88
CA THR A 65 15.42 -15.83 5.10
C THR A 65 14.64 -15.58 6.38
N ALA A 66 15.32 -15.30 7.50
CA ALA A 66 14.71 -15.01 8.79
C ALA A 66 13.79 -13.78 8.71
N VAL A 67 14.28 -12.67 8.17
CA VAL A 67 13.48 -11.45 7.96
C VAL A 67 12.28 -11.74 7.08
N GLY A 68 12.45 -12.43 5.96
CA GLY A 68 11.34 -12.71 5.05
C GLY A 68 10.29 -13.66 5.64
N VAL A 69 10.68 -14.65 6.45
CA VAL A 69 9.74 -15.49 7.22
C VAL A 69 8.97 -14.62 8.21
N HIS A 70 9.66 -13.74 8.93
CA HIS A 70 9.04 -12.84 9.90
C HIS A 70 8.00 -11.92 9.24
N LEU A 71 8.34 -11.26 8.12
CA LEU A 71 7.41 -10.40 7.39
C LEU A 71 6.17 -11.16 6.90
N THR A 72 6.34 -12.40 6.42
CA THR A 72 5.22 -13.25 5.99
C THR A 72 4.21 -13.49 7.12
N ASN A 73 4.68 -13.59 8.36
CA ASN A 73 3.85 -13.94 9.52
C ASN A 73 3.29 -12.71 10.25
N THR A 74 3.91 -11.54 10.11
CA THR A 74 3.60 -10.35 10.94
C THR A 74 2.98 -9.19 10.18
N VAL A 75 3.22 -9.10 8.86
CA VAL A 75 2.68 -8.02 8.02
C VAL A 75 1.36 -8.48 7.42
N GLY A 76 0.29 -7.73 7.71
CA GLY A 76 -1.03 -7.95 7.11
C GLY A 76 -1.10 -7.52 5.65
N GLY A 77 -2.21 -7.86 4.99
CA GLY A 77 -2.45 -7.50 3.60
C GLY A 77 -1.57 -8.25 2.60
N ALA A 78 -1.51 -7.75 1.36
CA ALA A 78 -0.73 -8.37 0.30
C ALA A 78 0.79 -8.17 0.46
N SER A 79 1.21 -7.08 1.11
CA SER A 79 2.62 -6.69 1.21
C SER A 79 3.45 -7.68 2.03
N GLY A 80 2.89 -8.29 3.08
CA GLY A 80 3.61 -9.26 3.92
C GLY A 80 4.08 -10.50 3.17
N PRO A 81 3.18 -11.29 2.55
CA PRO A 81 3.56 -12.44 1.74
C PRO A 81 4.46 -12.08 0.55
N LEU A 82 4.29 -10.90 -0.06
CA LEU A 82 5.09 -10.48 -1.21
C LEU A 82 6.54 -10.14 -0.80
N TYR A 83 6.75 -9.23 0.15
CA TYR A 83 8.09 -8.89 0.64
C TYR A 83 8.76 -10.07 1.36
N GLY A 84 7.97 -10.84 2.12
CA GLY A 84 8.44 -12.08 2.70
C GLY A 84 8.96 -13.06 1.65
N THR A 85 8.27 -13.19 0.52
CA THR A 85 8.70 -14.01 -0.61
C THR A 85 9.96 -13.48 -1.29
N VAL A 86 10.07 -12.15 -1.48
CA VAL A 86 11.29 -11.51 -2.03
C VAL A 86 12.50 -11.92 -1.19
N LEU A 87 12.48 -11.61 0.12
CA LEU A 87 13.64 -11.80 0.98
C LEU A 87 13.95 -13.28 1.21
N ARG A 88 12.93 -14.13 1.41
CA ARG A 88 13.13 -15.59 1.52
C ARG A 88 13.70 -16.18 0.24
N ARG A 89 13.28 -15.70 -0.93
CA ARG A 89 13.80 -16.21 -2.19
C ARG A 89 15.24 -15.77 -2.40
N MET A 90 15.57 -14.51 -2.09
CA MET A 90 16.95 -14.03 -2.12
C MET A 90 17.82 -14.87 -1.18
N GLY A 91 17.43 -14.99 0.10
CA GLY A 91 18.20 -15.75 1.09
C GLY A 91 18.50 -17.19 0.67
N LYS A 92 17.51 -17.88 0.09
CA LYS A 92 17.71 -19.24 -0.48
C LYS A 92 18.72 -19.30 -1.63
N VAL A 93 18.83 -18.25 -2.44
CA VAL A 93 19.81 -18.18 -3.54
C VAL A 93 21.20 -17.82 -3.01
N LEU A 94 21.28 -17.00 -1.96
CA LEU A 94 22.55 -16.66 -1.32
C LEU A 94 23.17 -17.85 -0.56
N GLY A 95 22.35 -18.76 -0.05
CA GLY A 95 22.81 -19.99 0.60
C GLY A 95 23.45 -19.71 1.97
N GLU A 96 24.45 -20.52 2.31
CA GLU A 96 25.12 -20.52 3.62
C GLU A 96 26.55 -19.94 3.57
N ASP A 97 26.92 -19.29 2.47
CA ASP A 97 28.24 -18.69 2.33
C ASP A 97 28.36 -17.41 3.18
N GLU A 98 29.52 -17.17 3.78
CA GLU A 98 29.78 -15.98 4.62
C GLU A 98 29.86 -14.68 3.80
N VAL A 99 30.23 -14.81 2.52
CA VAL A 99 30.40 -13.70 1.58
C VAL A 99 29.67 -14.03 0.28
N VAL A 100 28.91 -13.07 -0.22
CA VAL A 100 28.11 -13.23 -1.44
C VAL A 100 28.83 -12.60 -2.61
N GLU A 101 29.01 -13.37 -3.69
CA GLU A 101 29.52 -12.82 -4.95
C GLU A 101 28.46 -11.91 -5.62
N PRO A 102 28.86 -10.80 -6.26
CA PRO A 102 27.94 -9.89 -6.95
C PRO A 102 26.99 -10.61 -7.94
N GLU A 103 27.49 -11.59 -8.69
CA GLU A 103 26.68 -12.37 -9.63
C GLU A 103 25.63 -13.22 -8.90
N THR A 104 25.94 -13.70 -7.69
CA THR A 104 24.97 -14.41 -6.83
C THR A 104 23.87 -13.48 -6.36
N LEU A 105 24.19 -12.24 -5.99
CA LEU A 105 23.19 -11.22 -5.66
C LEU A 105 22.28 -10.91 -6.88
N GLY A 106 22.86 -10.78 -8.08
CA GLY A 106 22.10 -10.59 -9.32
C GLY A 106 21.11 -11.73 -9.60
N ARG A 107 21.56 -12.99 -9.45
CA ARG A 107 20.68 -14.17 -9.54
C ARG A 107 19.59 -14.15 -8.47
N ALA A 108 19.90 -13.72 -7.25
CA ALA A 108 18.94 -13.62 -6.14
C ALA A 108 17.86 -12.58 -6.42
N LEU A 109 18.22 -11.39 -6.92
CA LEU A 109 17.28 -10.36 -7.34
C LEU A 109 16.34 -10.87 -8.43
N ALA A 110 16.88 -11.43 -9.52
CA ALA A 110 16.08 -11.98 -10.61
C ALA A 110 15.11 -13.08 -10.13
N ALA A 111 15.59 -13.98 -9.27
CA ALA A 111 14.77 -15.05 -8.70
C ALA A 111 13.65 -14.52 -7.79
N ALA A 112 13.91 -13.44 -7.04
CA ALA A 112 12.93 -12.78 -6.20
C ALA A 112 11.82 -12.13 -7.03
N VAL A 113 12.18 -11.38 -8.08
CA VAL A 113 11.20 -10.78 -9.02
C VAL A 113 10.33 -11.86 -9.64
N ALA A 114 10.93 -12.93 -10.17
CA ALA A 114 10.19 -14.04 -10.76
C ALA A 114 9.22 -14.72 -9.77
N SER A 115 9.56 -14.72 -8.47
CA SER A 115 8.71 -15.31 -7.43
C SER A 115 7.54 -14.42 -7.05
N VAL A 116 7.76 -13.10 -6.95
CA VAL A 116 6.68 -12.13 -6.73
C VAL A 116 5.71 -12.09 -7.91
N ARG A 117 6.23 -12.09 -9.14
CA ARG A 117 5.40 -12.14 -10.36
C ARG A 117 4.50 -13.36 -10.37
N ARG A 118 5.02 -14.55 -10.01
CA ARG A 118 4.21 -15.77 -9.89
C ARG A 118 3.21 -15.71 -8.75
N LEU A 119 3.59 -15.20 -7.58
CA LEU A 119 2.73 -15.16 -6.40
C LEU A 119 1.56 -14.18 -6.58
N GLY A 120 1.85 -12.99 -7.13
CA GLY A 120 0.85 -11.94 -7.37
C GLY A 120 0.21 -11.98 -8.75
N ASP A 121 0.55 -12.97 -9.58
CA ASP A 121 0.16 -13.05 -11.00
C ASP A 121 0.39 -11.72 -11.75
N SER A 122 1.47 -11.01 -11.41
CA SER A 122 1.70 -9.62 -11.85
C SER A 122 2.77 -9.56 -12.95
N ALA A 123 2.52 -8.71 -13.95
CA ALA A 123 3.45 -8.39 -15.04
C ALA A 123 3.88 -6.92 -14.99
N PRO A 124 5.00 -6.55 -15.64
CA PRO A 124 5.32 -5.15 -15.89
C PRO A 124 4.14 -4.45 -16.58
N GLY A 125 3.78 -3.27 -16.10
CA GLY A 125 2.62 -2.48 -16.52
C GLY A 125 1.35 -2.71 -15.69
N ASP A 126 1.33 -3.65 -14.75
CA ASP A 126 0.13 -3.94 -13.95
C ASP A 126 -0.08 -2.97 -12.76
N LYS A 127 0.85 -2.02 -12.56
CA LYS A 127 0.87 -1.03 -11.49
C LYS A 127 1.06 -1.70 -10.12
N THR A 128 2.21 -2.33 -9.94
CA THR A 128 2.57 -3.06 -8.70
C THR A 128 4.05 -2.89 -8.37
N MET A 129 4.50 -3.48 -7.27
CA MET A 129 5.93 -3.55 -6.93
C MET A 129 6.83 -4.15 -8.03
N VAL A 130 6.28 -4.96 -8.95
CA VAL A 130 7.03 -5.51 -10.08
C VAL A 130 7.57 -4.42 -10.99
N ASP A 131 6.85 -3.30 -11.10
CA ASP A 131 7.23 -2.15 -11.94
C ASP A 131 8.48 -1.42 -11.42
N ALA A 132 8.81 -1.58 -10.13
CA ALA A 132 10.08 -1.12 -9.58
C ALA A 132 11.14 -2.23 -9.54
N LEU A 133 10.75 -3.45 -9.15
CA LEU A 133 11.71 -4.53 -8.92
C LEU A 133 12.28 -5.14 -10.20
N GLN A 134 11.48 -5.27 -11.27
CA GLN A 134 11.96 -5.83 -12.54
C GLN A 134 13.01 -4.90 -13.19
N PRO A 135 12.77 -3.58 -13.37
CA PRO A 135 13.81 -2.68 -13.88
C PRO A 135 15.06 -2.65 -13.01
N ALA A 136 14.92 -2.74 -11.68
CA ALA A 136 16.06 -2.79 -10.77
C ALA A 136 16.95 -4.02 -11.00
N ALA A 137 16.34 -5.21 -11.12
CA ALA A 137 17.08 -6.45 -11.37
C ALA A 137 17.76 -6.45 -12.75
N ASP A 138 17.09 -5.92 -13.77
CA ASP A 138 17.62 -5.84 -15.13
C ASP A 138 18.80 -4.83 -15.21
N ALA A 139 18.64 -3.67 -14.58
CA ALA A 139 19.69 -2.64 -14.50
C ALA A 139 20.92 -3.12 -13.70
N TYR A 140 20.70 -3.85 -12.59
CA TYR A 140 21.79 -4.48 -11.84
C TYR A 140 22.61 -5.43 -12.72
N ALA A 141 21.93 -6.34 -13.42
CA ALA A 141 22.58 -7.34 -14.25
C ALA A 141 23.37 -6.71 -15.42
N ALA A 142 22.79 -5.69 -16.06
CA ALA A 142 23.45 -4.97 -17.14
C ALA A 142 24.69 -4.20 -16.65
N ALA A 143 24.56 -3.45 -15.56
CA ALA A 143 25.66 -2.63 -15.04
C ALA A 143 26.80 -3.48 -14.42
N LEU A 144 26.49 -4.63 -13.82
CA LEU A 144 27.52 -5.52 -13.27
C LEU A 144 28.43 -6.12 -14.35
N ALA A 145 27.93 -6.28 -15.58
CA ALA A 145 28.75 -6.80 -16.68
C ALA A 145 29.89 -5.85 -17.09
N GLU A 146 29.76 -4.56 -16.78
CA GLU A 146 30.67 -3.49 -17.20
C GLU A 146 31.36 -2.76 -16.03
N GLY A 147 30.82 -2.89 -14.82
CA GLY A 147 31.24 -2.15 -13.64
C GLY A 147 31.37 -3.02 -12.40
N ASP A 148 31.53 -2.37 -11.25
CA ASP A 148 31.55 -3.05 -9.96
C ASP A 148 30.15 -3.17 -9.33
N VAL A 149 30.09 -3.90 -8.23
CA VAL A 149 28.85 -4.13 -7.48
C VAL A 149 28.19 -2.85 -6.98
N THR A 150 28.97 -1.80 -6.68
CA THR A 150 28.44 -0.53 -6.19
C THR A 150 27.76 0.24 -7.31
N ALA A 151 28.41 0.31 -8.48
CA ALA A 151 27.81 0.90 -9.68
C ALA A 151 26.54 0.14 -10.12
N ALA A 152 26.55 -1.19 -10.02
CA ALA A 152 25.40 -2.02 -10.31
C ALA A 152 24.22 -1.78 -9.34
N LEU A 153 24.50 -1.63 -8.04
CA LEU A 153 23.48 -1.30 -7.04
C LEU A 153 22.92 0.12 -7.22
N ASP A 154 23.76 1.10 -7.56
CA ASP A 154 23.30 2.45 -7.88
C ASP A 154 22.37 2.44 -9.11
N ALA A 155 22.76 1.72 -10.16
CA ALA A 155 21.92 1.54 -11.35
C ALA A 155 20.57 0.89 -11.02
N ALA A 156 20.59 -0.16 -10.18
CA ALA A 156 19.37 -0.81 -9.70
C ALA A 156 18.48 0.16 -8.91
N ALA A 157 19.07 0.97 -8.02
CA ALA A 157 18.34 1.94 -7.21
C ALA A 157 17.70 3.05 -8.05
N ARG A 158 18.42 3.58 -9.05
CA ARG A 158 17.88 4.54 -10.03
C ARG A 158 16.72 3.95 -10.82
N ALA A 159 16.90 2.77 -11.40
CA ALA A 159 15.85 2.09 -12.17
C ALA A 159 14.62 1.75 -11.32
N ALA A 160 14.80 1.39 -10.04
CA ALA A 160 13.68 1.14 -9.13
C ALA A 160 12.84 2.41 -8.87
N ARG A 161 13.50 3.56 -8.66
CA ARG A 161 12.82 4.85 -8.46
C ARG A 161 12.07 5.29 -9.71
N GLU A 162 12.72 5.23 -10.87
CA GLU A 162 12.10 5.52 -12.16
C GLU A 162 10.90 4.59 -12.42
N GLY A 163 11.05 3.29 -12.14
CA GLY A 163 9.96 2.31 -12.24
C GLY A 163 8.78 2.62 -11.31
N ALA A 164 9.05 3.04 -10.07
CA ALA A 164 8.01 3.47 -9.14
C ALA A 164 7.28 4.73 -9.62
N GLU A 165 7.99 5.72 -10.14
CA GLU A 165 7.40 6.94 -10.72
C GLU A 165 6.57 6.63 -11.97
N ALA A 166 7.06 5.72 -12.81
CA ALA A 166 6.37 5.27 -14.03
C ALA A 166 5.04 4.55 -13.74
N THR A 167 4.74 4.20 -12.48
CA THR A 167 3.43 3.66 -12.11
C THR A 167 2.31 4.69 -12.12
N VAL A 168 2.61 6.00 -11.98
CA VAL A 168 1.62 7.08 -11.89
C VAL A 168 0.59 7.04 -13.03
N PRO A 169 0.99 7.03 -14.32
CA PRO A 169 0.03 7.01 -15.44
C PRO A 169 -0.63 5.65 -15.67
N LEU A 170 -0.23 4.59 -14.98
CA LEU A 170 -0.74 3.23 -15.24
C LEU A 170 -2.13 3.01 -14.63
N LEU A 171 -2.95 2.24 -15.35
CA LEU A 171 -4.18 1.64 -14.85
C LEU A 171 -3.83 0.39 -14.01
N ALA A 172 -4.29 0.36 -12.77
CA ALA A 172 -4.08 -0.79 -11.89
C ALA A 172 -4.83 -2.03 -12.40
N ARG A 173 -4.12 -3.15 -12.51
CA ARG A 173 -4.68 -4.45 -12.93
C ARG A 173 -4.66 -5.50 -11.83
N ARG A 174 -3.93 -5.23 -10.74
CA ARG A 174 -3.75 -6.14 -9.61
C ARG A 174 -3.96 -5.41 -8.29
N GLY A 175 -4.12 -6.19 -7.22
CA GLY A 175 -4.31 -5.67 -5.86
C GLY A 175 -5.59 -4.86 -5.69
N ARG A 176 -5.69 -4.16 -4.55
CA ARG A 176 -6.87 -3.34 -4.21
C ARG A 176 -7.07 -2.16 -5.17
N ALA A 177 -5.98 -1.60 -5.69
CA ALA A 177 -6.02 -0.51 -6.66
C ALA A 177 -6.80 -0.85 -7.93
N SER A 178 -6.81 -2.13 -8.35
CA SER A 178 -7.59 -2.56 -9.51
C SER A 178 -9.10 -2.37 -9.36
N TYR A 179 -9.62 -2.31 -8.12
CA TYR A 179 -11.05 -2.12 -7.86
C TYR A 179 -11.56 -0.72 -8.21
N LEU A 180 -10.64 0.25 -8.35
CA LEU A 180 -10.95 1.64 -8.66
C LEU A 180 -11.01 1.92 -10.17
N GLY A 181 -10.57 0.98 -11.02
CA GLY A 181 -10.51 1.17 -12.46
C GLY A 181 -9.68 2.41 -12.83
N GLU A 182 -10.20 3.24 -13.74
CA GLU A 182 -9.52 4.45 -14.23
C GLU A 182 -9.15 5.45 -13.12
N ARG A 183 -9.84 5.42 -11.97
CA ARG A 183 -9.49 6.28 -10.82
C ARG A 183 -8.14 5.94 -10.18
N SER A 184 -7.53 4.81 -10.54
CA SER A 184 -6.16 4.48 -10.13
C SER A 184 -5.07 5.25 -10.91
N ILE A 185 -5.42 5.81 -12.07
CA ILE A 185 -4.51 6.59 -12.92
C ILE A 185 -4.25 7.94 -12.25
N GLY A 186 -3.00 8.39 -12.27
CA GLY A 186 -2.56 9.65 -11.64
C GLY A 186 -2.02 9.47 -10.22
N HIS A 187 -2.05 8.26 -9.66
CA HIS A 187 -1.53 7.95 -8.33
C HIS A 187 -0.37 6.96 -8.41
N GLN A 188 0.71 7.20 -7.66
CA GLN A 188 1.85 6.29 -7.58
C GLN A 188 1.46 5.02 -6.78
N ASP A 189 1.93 3.84 -7.23
CA ASP A 189 1.72 2.59 -6.50
C ASP A 189 2.53 2.56 -5.18
N PRO A 190 1.90 2.30 -4.02
CA PRO A 190 2.61 2.22 -2.75
C PRO A 190 3.60 1.06 -2.70
N GLY A 191 3.31 -0.08 -3.35
CA GLY A 191 4.21 -1.24 -3.40
C GLY A 191 5.47 -0.99 -4.24
N ALA A 192 5.34 -0.30 -5.37
CA ALA A 192 6.47 0.14 -6.18
C ALA A 192 7.31 1.18 -5.45
N ALA A 193 6.67 2.17 -4.81
CA ALA A 193 7.36 3.19 -4.01
C ALA A 193 8.19 2.57 -2.87
N SER A 194 7.61 1.67 -2.06
CA SER A 194 8.35 1.00 -1.00
C SER A 194 9.45 0.07 -1.53
N SER A 195 9.26 -0.54 -2.70
CA SER A 195 10.31 -1.35 -3.33
C SER A 195 11.50 -0.52 -3.78
N ALA A 196 11.26 0.66 -4.34
CA ALA A 196 12.32 1.62 -4.69
C ALA A 196 13.13 2.07 -3.46
N LEU A 197 12.46 2.28 -2.32
CA LEU A 197 13.13 2.59 -1.05
C LEU A 197 14.05 1.45 -0.60
N LEU A 198 13.59 0.19 -0.68
CA LEU A 198 14.40 -0.97 -0.28
C LEU A 198 15.60 -1.19 -1.20
N VAL A 199 15.45 -1.05 -2.51
CA VAL A 199 16.58 -1.16 -3.45
C VAL A 199 17.57 -0.01 -3.23
N THR A 200 17.08 1.20 -2.95
CA THR A 200 17.94 2.34 -2.59
C THR A 200 18.72 2.08 -1.29
N ALA A 201 18.07 1.52 -0.26
CA ALA A 201 18.75 1.12 0.97
C ALA A 201 19.83 0.05 0.76
N LEU A 202 19.62 -0.87 -0.20
CA LEU A 202 20.61 -1.88 -0.56
C LEU A 202 21.85 -1.25 -1.21
N TYR A 203 21.66 -0.23 -2.06
CA TYR A 203 22.75 0.59 -2.57
C TYR A 203 23.47 1.37 -1.47
N GLU A 204 22.73 2.06 -0.60
CA GLU A 204 23.32 2.85 0.48
C GLU A 204 24.16 1.99 1.45
N ALA A 205 23.80 0.71 1.64
CA ALA A 205 24.58 -0.23 2.45
C ALA A 205 26.02 -0.48 1.96
N THR A 206 26.34 -0.07 0.72
CA THR A 206 27.70 -0.11 0.16
C THR A 206 28.65 0.90 0.81
N ASP A 207 28.12 2.00 1.39
CA ASP A 207 28.91 3.01 2.10
C ASP A 207 28.26 3.35 3.45
N PRO A 208 28.91 3.00 4.59
CA PRO A 208 28.41 3.34 5.93
C PRO A 208 28.07 4.83 6.12
N ARG A 209 28.70 5.74 5.36
CA ARG A 209 28.39 7.18 5.41
C ARG A 209 27.00 7.49 4.86
N LEU A 210 26.55 6.77 3.83
CA LEU A 210 25.19 6.91 3.30
C LEU A 210 24.16 6.39 4.29
N CYS A 211 24.45 5.28 4.98
CA CYS A 211 23.59 4.75 6.04
C CYS A 211 23.50 5.69 7.25
N ALA A 212 24.55 6.46 7.55
CA ALA A 212 24.59 7.37 8.70
C ALA A 212 23.65 8.59 8.54
N VAL A 213 23.31 8.96 7.30
CA VAL A 213 22.37 10.06 7.05
C VAL A 213 21.00 9.67 7.59
N GLU A 214 20.42 10.49 8.47
CA GLU A 214 19.04 10.26 8.91
C GLU A 214 18.10 10.34 7.71
N PRO A 215 17.20 9.36 7.52
CA PRO A 215 16.20 9.48 6.47
C PRO A 215 15.37 10.73 6.75
N GLU A 216 15.26 11.60 5.74
CA GLU A 216 14.35 12.74 5.82
C GLU A 216 12.95 12.21 6.13
N PRO A 217 12.27 12.72 7.17
CA PRO A 217 10.89 12.36 7.41
C PRO A 217 10.09 12.71 6.15
N ALA A 218 9.08 11.89 5.84
CA ALA A 218 8.16 12.25 4.76
C ALA A 218 7.70 13.70 4.97
N GLU A 219 8.05 14.59 4.03
CA GLU A 219 7.49 15.94 4.04
C GLU A 219 5.97 15.77 4.10
N PRO A 220 5.28 16.50 5.00
CA PRO A 220 3.82 16.52 4.94
C PRO A 220 3.48 16.88 3.50
N ALA A 221 2.65 16.05 2.86
CA ALA A 221 2.25 16.31 1.50
C ALA A 221 1.88 17.79 1.42
N VAL A 222 2.65 18.56 0.65
CA VAL A 222 2.22 19.90 0.27
C VAL A 222 1.01 19.60 -0.57
N SER A 223 -0.15 19.61 0.07
CA SER A 223 -1.43 19.59 -0.60
C SER A 223 -1.31 20.73 -1.60
N ALA A 224 -1.17 20.40 -2.88
CA ALA A 224 -1.57 21.31 -3.94
C ALA A 224 -2.85 21.95 -3.43
N GLU A 225 -2.91 23.29 -3.38
CA GLU A 225 -4.02 24.03 -2.79
C GLU A 225 -5.34 23.51 -3.39
N VAL A 226 -5.92 22.51 -2.74
CA VAL A 226 -7.26 22.02 -3.00
C VAL A 226 -8.08 23.09 -2.33
N ALA A 227 -8.68 23.96 -3.15
CA ALA A 227 -9.68 24.90 -2.69
C ALA A 227 -10.56 24.19 -1.65
N GLU A 228 -10.69 24.74 -0.44
CA GLU A 228 -11.46 24.14 0.66
C GLU A 228 -12.83 23.67 0.13
N GLU A 229 -12.93 22.39 -0.22
CA GLU A 229 -14.20 21.78 -0.50
C GLU A 229 -14.88 21.59 0.86
N PRO A 230 -16.14 22.03 1.01
CA PRO A 230 -16.86 21.88 2.25
C PRO A 230 -16.84 20.39 2.66
N PRO A 231 -16.74 20.09 3.96
CA PRO A 231 -16.55 18.72 4.44
C PRO A 231 -17.59 17.79 3.80
N ALA A 232 -17.11 16.73 3.16
CA ALA A 232 -17.98 15.75 2.53
C ALA A 232 -18.95 15.20 3.57
N LEU A 233 -20.25 15.48 3.37
CA LEU A 233 -21.29 15.01 4.27
C LEU A 233 -21.49 13.50 4.06
N VAL A 234 -21.17 12.71 5.08
CA VAL A 234 -21.44 11.27 5.09
C VAL A 234 -22.90 11.03 5.43
N GLY A 235 -23.66 10.47 4.48
CA GLY A 235 -25.05 10.07 4.70
C GLY A 235 -25.16 8.62 5.20
N LEU A 236 -25.95 8.38 6.25
CA LEU A 236 -26.29 7.05 6.74
C LEU A 236 -27.67 6.63 6.19
N VAL A 237 -27.76 5.49 5.52
CA VAL A 237 -29.04 4.89 5.10
C VAL A 237 -29.34 3.70 6.00
N LEU A 238 -30.39 3.81 6.80
CA LEU A 238 -30.87 2.73 7.68
C LEU A 238 -32.06 2.03 7.02
N VAL A 239 -31.95 0.72 6.82
CA VAL A 239 -33.03 -0.12 6.27
C VAL A 239 -33.55 -1.02 7.38
N SER A 240 -34.82 -0.87 7.73
CA SER A 240 -35.53 -1.72 8.70
C SER A 240 -36.88 -2.14 8.14
N HIS A 241 -37.29 -3.36 8.49
CA HIS A 241 -38.63 -3.87 8.17
C HIS A 241 -39.71 -3.32 9.13
N SER A 242 -39.30 -2.62 10.19
CA SER A 242 -40.17 -1.90 11.12
C SER A 242 -39.89 -0.41 11.06
N ARG A 243 -40.95 0.36 10.81
CA ARG A 243 -40.92 1.82 10.79
C ARG A 243 -40.49 2.38 12.14
N ASP A 244 -41.06 1.85 13.23
CA ASP A 244 -40.77 2.32 14.59
C ASP A 244 -39.30 2.08 14.97
N VAL A 245 -38.72 0.98 14.50
CA VAL A 245 -37.29 0.68 14.67
C VAL A 245 -36.44 1.64 13.83
N ALA A 246 -36.80 1.87 12.56
CA ALA A 246 -36.09 2.84 11.71
C ALA A 246 -36.10 4.25 12.33
N GLU A 247 -37.24 4.69 12.83
CA GLU A 247 -37.43 6.00 13.46
C GLU A 247 -36.64 6.10 14.78
N SER A 248 -36.67 5.06 15.62
CA SER A 248 -35.92 5.02 16.88
C SER A 248 -34.40 5.03 16.66
N THR A 249 -33.90 4.27 15.69
CA THR A 249 -32.48 4.25 15.34
C THR A 249 -32.04 5.58 14.72
N ALA A 250 -32.88 6.22 13.89
CA ALA A 250 -32.63 7.55 13.36
C ALA A 250 -32.57 8.63 14.47
N ALA A 251 -33.42 8.53 15.50
CA ALA A 251 -33.39 9.43 16.65
C ALA A 251 -32.13 9.22 17.50
N LEU A 252 -31.74 7.97 17.74
CA LEU A 252 -30.49 7.64 18.44
C LEU A 252 -29.28 8.17 17.66
N ALA A 253 -29.23 7.97 16.34
CA ALA A 253 -28.16 8.47 15.49
C ALA A 253 -28.04 9.99 15.60
N ARG A 254 -29.15 10.74 15.55
CA ARG A 254 -29.15 12.19 15.77
C ARG A 254 -28.63 12.59 17.16
N ALA A 255 -29.01 11.86 18.20
CA ALA A 255 -28.57 12.14 19.57
C ALA A 255 -27.08 11.85 19.80
N LEU A 256 -26.46 10.99 18.99
CA LEU A 256 -25.04 10.66 19.02
C LEU A 256 -24.16 11.63 18.23
N VAL A 257 -24.74 12.47 17.35
CA VAL A 257 -23.98 13.50 16.63
C VAL A 257 -23.71 14.68 17.58
N GLY A 258 -22.44 14.83 18.00
CA GLY A 258 -22.01 15.98 18.78
C GLY A 258 -21.86 17.25 17.93
N GLY A 259 -22.34 18.38 18.46
CA GLY A 259 -21.84 19.74 18.20
C GLY A 259 -21.95 20.36 16.79
N GLY A 260 -22.58 19.74 15.79
CA GLY A 260 -22.72 20.31 14.44
C GLY A 260 -24.13 20.17 13.85
N GLU A 261 -24.42 20.81 12.71
CA GLU A 261 -25.66 20.59 11.95
C GLU A 261 -25.61 19.19 11.29
N PRO A 262 -26.46 18.23 11.69
CA PRO A 262 -26.45 16.91 11.11
C PRO A 262 -27.03 16.94 9.69
N ALA A 263 -26.52 16.08 8.81
CA ALA A 263 -27.16 15.79 7.53
C ALA A 263 -28.61 15.31 7.74
N PRO A 264 -29.56 15.66 6.86
CA PRO A 264 -30.97 15.32 7.03
C PRO A 264 -31.16 13.79 7.08
N VAL A 265 -31.72 13.30 8.19
CA VAL A 265 -32.06 11.89 8.38
C VAL A 265 -33.54 11.68 8.05
N ALA A 266 -33.81 10.85 7.04
CA ALA A 266 -35.15 10.43 6.64
C ALA A 266 -35.29 8.90 6.66
N ALA A 267 -36.41 8.40 7.19
CA ALA A 267 -36.76 6.99 7.10
C ALA A 267 -37.26 6.68 5.68
N ALA A 268 -36.63 5.72 5.01
CA ALA A 268 -37.06 5.23 3.70
C ALA A 268 -37.63 3.81 3.84
N GLY A 269 -38.93 3.69 4.15
CA GLY A 269 -39.68 2.44 4.09
C GLY A 269 -40.35 1.99 5.39
N GLY A 270 -41.25 1.01 5.26
CA GLY A 270 -42.07 0.41 6.33
C GLY A 270 -43.55 0.78 6.24
N VAL A 271 -44.44 -0.21 6.32
CA VAL A 271 -45.89 0.02 6.50
C VAL A 271 -46.20 0.18 8.00
N PRO A 272 -47.21 0.99 8.38
CA PRO A 272 -47.70 1.04 9.76
C PRO A 272 -48.23 -0.36 10.14
N GLY A 273 -47.40 -1.16 10.82
CA GLY A 273 -47.72 -2.56 11.17
C GLY A 273 -46.67 -3.63 10.77
N GLY A 274 -45.55 -3.28 10.12
CA GLY A 274 -44.41 -4.20 9.97
C GLY A 274 -44.53 -5.30 8.89
N GLY A 275 -45.27 -5.05 7.80
CA GLY A 275 -45.36 -5.97 6.66
C GLY A 275 -44.22 -5.85 5.64
N SER A 276 -43.90 -6.94 4.95
CA SER A 276 -42.87 -7.00 3.90
C SER A 276 -43.41 -6.52 2.54
N VAL A 277 -42.72 -5.54 1.92
CA VAL A 277 -43.05 -5.03 0.58
C VAL A 277 -42.19 -5.75 -0.46
N ARG A 278 -42.81 -6.32 -1.51
CA ARG A 278 -42.08 -6.92 -2.64
C ARG A 278 -41.47 -5.85 -3.54
N ALA A 279 -40.20 -6.02 -3.91
CA ALA A 279 -39.35 -5.07 -4.64
C ALA A 279 -39.83 -4.62 -6.05
N ARG A 280 -40.99 -5.07 -6.55
CA ARG A 280 -41.45 -4.79 -7.93
C ARG A 280 -42.29 -3.52 -8.10
N SER A 281 -42.68 -2.83 -7.02
CA SER A 281 -43.51 -1.60 -7.08
C SER A 281 -42.71 -0.29 -6.93
N TRP A 282 -41.38 -0.37 -7.04
CA TRP A 282 -40.47 0.73 -6.81
C TRP A 282 -40.44 1.60 -8.10
N SER A 283 -40.95 2.84 -8.04
CA SER A 283 -40.80 3.84 -9.12
C SER A 283 -40.02 5.06 -8.61
N ALA A 284 -38.96 5.45 -9.30
CA ALA A 284 -38.20 6.66 -9.00
C ALA A 284 -39.08 7.91 -9.20
N ARG A 285 -39.18 8.76 -8.17
CA ARG A 285 -39.65 10.15 -8.33
C ARG A 285 -38.50 11.10 -8.00
N PRO A 286 -38.33 12.20 -8.74
CA PRO A 286 -37.32 13.20 -8.42
C PRO A 286 -37.68 13.91 -7.11
N CYS A 287 -36.69 14.02 -6.22
CA CYS A 287 -36.81 14.73 -4.96
C CYS A 287 -36.97 16.24 -5.24
N ALA A 288 -37.83 16.92 -4.48
CA ALA A 288 -38.12 18.34 -4.65
C ALA A 288 -36.83 19.17 -4.62
N THR A 289 -36.69 20.06 -5.60
CA THR A 289 -35.60 21.05 -5.70
C THR A 289 -35.61 21.95 -4.46
N TRP A 290 -34.57 21.84 -3.63
CA TRP A 290 -34.30 22.78 -2.56
C TRP A 290 -33.47 23.94 -3.13
N THR A 291 -34.02 25.15 -3.09
CA THR A 291 -33.36 26.38 -3.56
C THR A 291 -32.25 26.77 -2.59
N GLY A 292 -31.08 26.17 -2.77
CA GLY A 292 -29.91 26.40 -1.93
C GLY A 292 -28.61 25.98 -2.61
N GLY A 293 -28.43 26.36 -3.88
CA GLY A 293 -27.12 26.55 -4.56
C GLY A 293 -26.09 25.42 -4.61
N ARG A 294 -26.34 24.24 -4.06
CA ARG A 294 -25.38 23.11 -4.07
C ARG A 294 -25.98 21.93 -4.82
N ALA A 295 -25.29 21.47 -5.86
CA ALA A 295 -25.69 20.29 -6.62
C ALA A 295 -25.40 19.03 -5.78
N TRP A 296 -26.42 18.23 -5.52
CA TRP A 296 -26.29 16.92 -4.88
C TRP A 296 -26.57 15.83 -5.92
N SER A 297 -25.68 14.84 -5.99
CA SER A 297 -26.00 13.55 -6.62
C SER A 297 -26.91 12.77 -5.68
N CYS A 298 -28.20 12.74 -6.00
CA CYS A 298 -29.22 12.05 -5.23
C CYS A 298 -29.15 10.53 -5.49
N CYS A 299 -28.85 9.72 -4.47
CA CYS A 299 -29.17 8.29 -4.53
C CYS A 299 -30.69 8.15 -4.34
N ALA A 300 -31.35 7.55 -5.33
CA ALA A 300 -32.79 7.57 -5.54
C ALA A 300 -33.66 7.35 -4.28
N THR A 301 -34.62 8.24 -4.06
CA THR A 301 -35.69 8.07 -3.07
C THR A 301 -36.81 7.21 -3.67
N TRP A 302 -37.19 6.13 -2.99
CA TRP A 302 -38.25 5.23 -3.43
C TRP A 302 -39.44 5.32 -2.47
N ALA A 303 -40.55 5.86 -2.95
CA ALA A 303 -41.81 5.95 -2.22
C ALA A 303 -42.79 4.89 -2.73
N ALA A 304 -43.40 4.14 -1.81
CA ALA A 304 -44.54 3.28 -2.13
C ALA A 304 -45.73 4.14 -2.56
N ARG A 305 -46.33 3.86 -3.73
CA ARG A 305 -47.66 4.38 -4.07
C ARG A 305 -48.70 3.46 -3.46
N TYR A 306 -49.67 4.05 -2.78
CA TYR A 306 -50.96 3.42 -2.46
C TYR A 306 -51.89 3.51 -3.67
#